data_AF-A0A3C1F2U8-F1
#
_entry.id   AF-A0A3C1F2U8-F1
#
_cell.length_a   1.000
_cell.length_b   1.000
_cell.length_c   1.000
_cell.angle_alpha   90.00
_cell.angle_beta   90.00
_cell.angle_gamma   90.00
#
_symmetry.space_group_name_H-M   'P 1'
#
loop_
_entity.id
_entity.type
_entity.pdbx_description
1 polymer ?
#
loop_
_entity_poly.entity_id
_entity_poly.type
_entity_poly.pdbx_seq_one_letter_code
_entity_poly.pdbx_strand_id
1 'polypeptide(L)'
;MLCAVCWTAATGWAESLEKPFKVGGHLRQETAYRVDESREWTKLRQQVLLTESGRLTESLRFRLSQRAWYDAVHDLTDNFEDPVKTNQRWLVELRDAYLDYSQGSFDVRLGKQQIVWGDAVGLFFADVVNAKDLREYILPEFDLIRIPQWALDLEWSGEPFHGELVWIPVRAFHRLGASGSEFEFPLPVPSGSPRVFTDPSKPPESFSNSEAGARASVLLGGWDISSFYLYSWDKFPVLFRTIDSGTYRFQPKYRRAHRLGGSFSKAMGDVVLKGELLVTPK
;
A
#
# COMPACT_ATOMS: atom_id res chain seq x y z
N MET A 1 -9.18 -19.74 17.83
CA MET A 1 -10.17 -19.42 16.76
C MET A 1 -10.56 -17.94 16.88
N LEU A 2 -10.08 -17.08 15.98
CA LEU A 2 -10.34 -15.62 16.03
C LEU A 2 -11.80 -15.34 15.64
N CYS A 3 -12.59 -14.82 16.58
CA CYS A 3 -13.86 -14.18 16.26
C CYS A 3 -13.61 -12.66 16.21
N ALA A 4 -13.13 -12.17 15.07
CA ALA A 4 -12.97 -10.74 14.84
C ALA A 4 -14.33 -10.15 14.46
N VAL A 5 -15.08 -9.65 15.45
CA VAL A 5 -16.28 -8.86 15.16
C VAL A 5 -15.83 -7.42 14.89
N CYS A 6 -15.48 -7.14 13.63
CA CYS A 6 -15.14 -5.79 13.20
C CYS A 6 -16.44 -5.00 12.96
N TRP A 7 -16.82 -4.15 13.91
CA TRP A 7 -17.84 -3.13 13.65
C TRP A 7 -17.16 -1.94 12.99
N THR A 8 -17.44 -1.73 11.70
CA THR A 8 -17.07 -0.49 11.02
C THR A 8 -18.28 0.44 11.05
N ALA A 9 -18.24 1.49 11.86
CA ALA A 9 -19.14 2.62 11.72
C ALA A 9 -18.40 3.72 10.95
N ALA A 10 -18.85 4.01 9.73
CA ALA A 10 -18.34 5.11 8.92
C ALA A 10 -19.46 6.14 8.76
N THR A 11 -19.32 7.30 9.40
CA THR A 11 -20.17 8.47 9.13
C THR A 11 -19.42 9.39 8.17
N GLY A 12 -19.88 9.42 6.92
CA GLY A 12 -19.41 10.38 5.92
C GLY A 12 -20.23 11.67 6.02
N TRP A 13 -19.54 12.81 5.99
CA TRP A 13 -20.19 14.13 5.92
C TRP A 13 -19.74 14.79 4.62
N ALA A 14 -20.70 15.26 3.84
CA ALA A 14 -20.47 16.06 2.66
C ALA A 14 -21.27 17.35 2.83
N GLU A 15 -20.62 18.42 3.32
CA GLU A 15 -21.22 19.75 3.26
C GLU A 15 -20.96 20.35 1.88
N SER A 16 -22.01 20.48 1.07
CA SER A 16 -21.96 21.30 -0.14
C SER A 16 -22.23 22.76 0.22
N LEU A 17 -21.23 23.43 0.79
CA LEU A 17 -21.17 24.89 0.70
C LEU A 17 -20.62 25.22 -0.69
N GLU A 18 -21.22 26.20 -1.38
CA GLU A 18 -20.89 26.67 -2.74
C GLU A 18 -19.41 27.09 -2.90
N LYS A 19 -18.51 26.12 -2.92
CA LYS A 19 -17.07 26.30 -3.13
C LYS A 19 -16.66 25.56 -4.41
N PRO A 20 -15.67 26.07 -5.16
CA PRO A 20 -15.16 25.41 -6.37
C PRO A 20 -14.44 24.08 -6.08
N PHE A 21 -14.38 23.67 -4.81
CA PHE A 21 -13.77 22.44 -4.34
C PHE A 21 -14.71 21.70 -3.38
N LYS A 22 -14.62 20.37 -3.42
CA LYS A 22 -15.33 19.42 -2.57
C LYS A 22 -14.44 19.05 -1.39
N VAL A 23 -15.02 19.09 -0.20
CA VAL A 23 -14.43 18.52 1.02
C VAL A 23 -15.27 17.32 1.41
N GLY A 24 -14.61 16.22 1.75
CA GLY A 24 -15.25 15.01 2.23
C GLY A 24 -14.32 14.22 3.13
N GLY A 25 -14.84 13.19 3.77
CA GLY A 25 -14.06 12.41 4.69
C GLY A 25 -14.91 11.43 5.48
N HIS A 26 -14.27 10.70 6.37
CA HIS A 26 -14.95 9.82 7.31
C HIS A 26 -14.18 9.71 8.62
N LEU A 27 -14.94 9.48 9.68
CA LEU A 27 -14.45 8.96 10.95
C LEU A 27 -14.74 7.45 10.96
N ARG A 28 -13.76 6.65 11.38
CA ARG A 28 -13.86 5.20 11.51
C ARG A 28 -13.39 4.78 12.89
N GLN A 29 -14.16 3.92 13.53
CA GLN A 29 -13.76 3.17 14.72
C GLN A 29 -13.50 1.72 14.33
N GLU A 30 -12.36 1.16 14.75
CA GLU A 30 -12.06 -0.26 14.66
C GLU A 30 -11.76 -0.81 16.05
N THR A 31 -12.24 -2.02 16.34
CA THR A 31 -12.02 -2.65 17.63
C THR A 31 -11.85 -4.15 17.43
N ALA A 32 -10.91 -4.77 18.15
CA ALA A 32 -10.67 -6.20 18.10
C ALA A 32 -10.46 -6.76 19.51
N TYR A 33 -11.09 -7.90 19.77
CA TYR A 33 -10.99 -8.63 21.03
C TYR A 33 -10.63 -10.08 20.72
N ARG A 34 -9.58 -10.58 21.37
CA ARG A 34 -9.19 -11.98 21.27
C ARG A 34 -10.09 -12.81 22.17
N VAL A 35 -10.80 -13.78 21.63
CA VAL A 35 -11.76 -14.63 22.38
C VAL A 35 -11.16 -15.93 22.92
N ASP A 36 -9.96 -16.28 22.43
CA ASP A 36 -9.26 -17.52 22.73
C ASP A 36 -7.92 -17.20 23.41
N GLU A 37 -7.40 -18.10 24.23
CA GLU A 37 -6.17 -17.90 25.02
C GLU A 37 -6.22 -16.71 26.00
N SER A 38 -5.68 -15.55 25.63
CA SER A 38 -5.40 -14.42 26.53
C SER A 38 -6.60 -13.52 26.86
N ARG A 39 -7.72 -13.63 26.11
CA ARG A 39 -8.98 -12.91 26.37
C ARG A 39 -8.82 -11.40 26.57
N GLU A 40 -8.24 -10.72 25.59
CA GLU A 40 -7.84 -9.31 25.70
C GLU A 40 -8.22 -8.48 24.47
N TRP A 41 -8.31 -7.16 24.66
CA TRP A 41 -8.42 -6.22 23.54
C TRP A 41 -7.10 -6.13 22.81
N THR A 42 -7.13 -6.27 21.48
CA THR A 42 -5.94 -6.19 20.62
C THR A 42 -5.96 -4.96 19.71
N LYS A 43 -7.11 -4.26 19.61
CA LYS A 43 -7.27 -3.02 18.85
C LYS A 43 -8.38 -2.17 19.43
N LEU A 44 -8.16 -0.85 19.54
CA LEU A 44 -9.17 0.17 19.82
C LEU A 44 -8.80 1.45 19.08
N ARG A 45 -8.95 1.43 17.74
CA ARG A 45 -8.45 2.48 16.84
C ARG A 45 -9.54 3.45 16.42
N GLN A 46 -9.23 4.74 16.59
CA GLN A 46 -9.95 5.85 15.98
C GLN A 46 -9.16 6.34 14.76
N GLN A 47 -9.82 6.43 13.61
CA GLN A 47 -9.22 6.90 12.36
C GLN A 47 -10.07 8.01 11.75
N VAL A 48 -9.40 9.09 11.31
CA VAL A 48 -9.99 10.17 10.51
C VAL A 48 -9.31 10.19 9.15
N LEU A 49 -10.11 10.29 8.09
CA LEU A 49 -9.64 10.60 6.75
C LEU A 49 -10.36 11.85 6.25
N LEU A 50 -9.61 12.86 5.83
CA LEU A 50 -10.09 14.10 5.24
C LEU A 50 -9.58 14.20 3.81
N THR A 51 -10.42 14.63 2.89
CA THR A 51 -10.09 14.82 1.48
C THR A 51 -10.65 16.13 0.96
N GLU A 52 -9.81 16.87 0.28
CA GLU A 52 -10.13 18.09 -0.44
C GLU A 52 -9.80 17.87 -1.91
N SER A 53 -10.68 18.30 -2.82
CA SER A 53 -10.46 18.13 -4.26
C SER A 53 -11.26 19.14 -5.05
N GLY A 54 -10.78 19.52 -6.23
CA GLY A 54 -11.48 20.49 -7.07
C GLY A 54 -10.89 20.61 -8.45
N ARG A 55 -11.55 21.44 -9.28
CA ARG A 55 -11.04 21.86 -10.59
C ARG A 55 -10.42 23.24 -10.46
N LEU A 56 -9.18 23.37 -10.95
CA LEU A 56 -8.49 24.66 -11.08
C LEU A 56 -8.79 25.29 -12.45
N THR A 57 -8.87 24.45 -13.48
CA THR A 57 -9.30 24.81 -14.85
C THR A 57 -10.19 23.68 -15.41
N GLU A 58 -10.58 23.76 -16.69
CA GLU A 58 -11.30 22.66 -17.36
C GLU A 58 -10.46 21.38 -17.46
N SER A 59 -9.15 21.52 -17.63
CA SER A 59 -8.21 20.40 -17.79
C SER A 59 -7.41 20.05 -16.54
N LEU A 60 -7.33 20.95 -15.54
CA LEU A 60 -6.49 20.76 -14.35
C LEU A 60 -7.32 20.57 -13.08
N ARG A 61 -7.05 19.47 -12.36
CA ARG A 61 -7.65 19.11 -11.08
C ARG A 61 -6.59 18.98 -9.99
N PHE A 62 -7.02 19.08 -8.74
CA PHE A 62 -6.19 18.78 -7.58
C PHE A 62 -6.90 17.81 -6.64
N ARG A 63 -6.10 17.05 -5.88
CA ARG A 63 -6.57 16.25 -4.75
C ARG A 63 -5.56 16.27 -3.62
N LEU A 64 -6.07 16.49 -2.42
CA LEU A 64 -5.34 16.44 -1.16
C LEU A 64 -6.11 15.52 -0.21
N SER A 65 -5.46 14.50 0.33
CA SER A 65 -6.08 13.58 1.29
C SER A 65 -5.13 13.31 2.45
N GLN A 66 -5.63 13.38 3.67
CA GLN A 66 -4.88 13.24 4.91
C GLN A 66 -5.55 12.17 5.77
N ARG A 67 -4.75 11.31 6.38
CA ARG A 67 -5.22 10.28 7.30
C ARG A 67 -4.48 10.39 8.62
N ALA A 68 -5.22 10.36 9.71
CA ALA A 68 -4.67 10.23 11.04
C ALA A 68 -5.41 9.12 11.78
N TRP A 69 -4.69 8.34 12.58
CA TRP A 69 -5.30 7.39 13.49
C TRP A 69 -4.51 7.24 14.77
N TYR A 70 -5.20 6.86 15.84
CA TYR A 70 -4.66 6.55 17.15
C TYR A 70 -5.33 5.28 17.66
N ASP A 71 -4.51 4.35 18.15
CA ASP A 71 -4.94 3.04 18.65
C ASP A 71 -4.72 2.99 20.17
N ALA A 72 -5.80 3.26 20.89
CA ALA A 72 -5.79 3.45 22.34
C ALA A 72 -5.43 2.16 23.09
N VAL A 73 -5.52 0.99 22.44
CA VAL A 73 -5.17 -0.29 23.07
C VAL A 73 -3.74 -0.29 23.60
N HIS A 74 -2.80 0.40 22.93
CA HIS A 74 -1.40 0.44 23.32
C HIS A 74 -1.12 1.25 24.59
N ASP A 75 -2.01 2.16 24.96
CA ASP A 75 -1.90 2.97 26.19
C ASP A 75 -2.86 2.49 27.28
N LEU A 76 -3.96 1.81 26.93
CA LEU A 76 -4.96 1.29 27.87
C LEU A 76 -4.64 -0.12 28.39
N THR A 77 -3.71 -0.84 27.75
CA THR A 77 -3.28 -2.18 28.16
C THR A 77 -1.75 -2.29 28.26
N ASP A 78 -1.31 -3.27 29.05
CA ASP A 78 0.11 -3.58 29.27
C ASP A 78 0.60 -4.77 28.43
N ASN A 79 -0.18 -5.15 27.42
CA ASN A 79 0.05 -6.38 26.63
C ASN A 79 1.07 -6.20 25.49
N PHE A 80 1.61 -5.00 25.32
CA PHE A 80 2.45 -4.65 24.19
C PHE A 80 3.79 -4.08 24.65
N GLU A 81 4.87 -4.63 24.12
CA GLU A 81 6.23 -4.13 24.33
C GLU A 81 6.44 -2.76 23.65
N ASP A 82 7.40 -1.98 24.15
CA ASP A 82 7.72 -0.63 23.64
C ASP A 82 7.98 -0.56 22.12
N PRO A 83 8.65 -1.52 21.47
CA PRO A 83 8.81 -1.52 20.02
C PRO A 83 7.47 -1.60 19.27
N VAL A 84 6.50 -2.33 19.82
CA VAL A 84 5.15 -2.44 19.24
C VAL A 84 4.39 -1.13 19.43
N LYS A 85 4.41 -0.56 20.64
CA LYS A 85 3.77 0.74 20.92
C LYS A 85 4.33 1.84 20.03
N THR A 86 5.65 1.91 19.86
CA THR A 86 6.31 2.88 18.99
C THR A 86 5.95 2.69 17.52
N ASN A 87 5.78 1.44 17.07
CA ASN A 87 5.48 1.10 15.69
C ASN A 87 3.99 1.26 15.34
N GLN A 88 3.05 1.05 16.28
CA GLN A 88 1.64 0.81 15.97
C GLN A 88 0.65 1.68 16.75
N ARG A 89 1.09 2.55 17.66
CA ARG A 89 0.18 3.38 18.47
C ARG A 89 -0.56 4.47 17.71
N TRP A 90 0.09 5.12 16.75
CA TRP A 90 -0.53 6.19 15.98
C TRP A 90 0.13 6.37 14.62
N LEU A 91 -0.56 7.08 13.73
CA LEU A 91 -0.03 7.50 12.44
C LEU A 91 -0.70 8.81 12.03
N VAL A 92 0.09 9.70 11.43
CA VAL A 92 -0.41 10.81 10.62
C VAL A 92 0.27 10.73 9.27
N GLU A 93 -0.51 10.75 8.20
CA GLU A 93 0.04 10.66 6.85
C GLU A 93 -0.75 11.45 5.81
N LEU A 94 0.01 12.02 4.89
CA LEU A 94 -0.51 12.53 3.63
C LEU A 94 -0.75 11.34 2.69
N ARG A 95 -2.00 11.11 2.31
CA ARG A 95 -2.43 10.03 1.43
C ARG A 95 -2.26 10.46 -0.02
N ASP A 96 -3.03 11.44 -0.43
CA ASP A 96 -3.00 12.00 -1.78
C ASP A 96 -2.55 13.47 -1.70
N ALA A 97 -1.72 13.89 -2.65
CA ALA A 97 -1.33 15.28 -2.84
C ALA A 97 -0.81 15.45 -4.27
N TYR A 98 -1.73 15.61 -5.22
CA TYR A 98 -1.37 15.65 -6.64
C TYR A 98 -2.18 16.66 -7.43
N LEU A 99 -1.60 17.03 -8.57
CA LEU A 99 -2.26 17.70 -9.67
C LEU A 99 -2.49 16.70 -10.80
N ASP A 100 -3.62 16.83 -11.47
CA ASP A 100 -4.08 15.91 -12.50
C ASP A 100 -4.55 16.74 -13.71
N TYR A 101 -3.82 16.60 -14.81
CA TYR A 101 -4.07 17.30 -16.07
C TYR A 101 -4.61 16.31 -17.10
N SER A 102 -5.78 16.60 -17.66
CA SER A 102 -6.42 15.78 -18.70
C SER A 102 -6.66 16.61 -19.95
N GLN A 103 -6.23 16.10 -21.11
CA GLN A 103 -6.55 16.69 -22.41
C GLN A 103 -6.73 15.62 -23.49
N GLY A 104 -7.96 15.46 -23.97
CA GLY A 104 -8.30 14.48 -25.00
C GLY A 104 -8.02 13.06 -24.50
N SER A 105 -7.06 12.39 -25.15
CA SER A 105 -6.61 11.02 -24.85
C SER A 105 -5.44 10.93 -23.88
N PHE A 106 -4.95 12.06 -23.35
CA PHE A 106 -3.74 12.13 -22.56
C PHE A 106 -4.00 12.66 -21.15
N ASP A 107 -3.49 11.95 -20.16
CA ASP A 107 -3.63 12.27 -18.75
C ASP A 107 -2.26 12.28 -18.07
N VAL A 108 -2.02 13.28 -17.23
CA VAL A 108 -0.79 13.45 -16.46
C VAL A 108 -1.14 13.68 -15.01
N ARG A 109 -0.63 12.84 -14.12
CA ARG A 109 -0.73 13.04 -12.68
C ARG A 109 0.65 13.22 -12.06
N LEU A 110 0.84 14.34 -11.38
CA LEU A 110 2.08 14.68 -10.68
C LEU A 110 1.81 14.90 -9.20
N GLY A 111 2.49 14.13 -8.35
CA GLY A 111 2.43 14.29 -6.90
C GLY A 111 2.35 12.97 -6.16
N LYS A 112 1.86 13.01 -4.92
CA LYS A 112 1.70 11.83 -4.07
C LYS A 112 0.38 11.14 -4.39
N GLN A 113 0.44 9.89 -4.83
CA GLN A 113 -0.69 9.17 -5.42
C GLN A 113 -0.56 7.65 -5.22
N GLN A 114 -1.65 6.90 -5.40
CA GLN A 114 -1.61 5.44 -5.47
C GLN A 114 -1.70 4.99 -6.93
N ILE A 115 -0.80 4.10 -7.33
CA ILE A 115 -0.73 3.58 -8.71
C ILE A 115 -1.07 2.09 -8.69
N VAL A 116 -2.17 1.68 -9.32
CA VAL A 116 -2.69 0.31 -9.20
C VAL A 116 -2.64 -0.41 -10.55
N TRP A 117 -1.81 -1.45 -10.63
CA TRP A 117 -1.68 -2.28 -11.84
C TRP A 117 -2.33 -3.67 -11.74
N GLY A 118 -2.79 -4.05 -10.54
CA GLY A 118 -3.46 -5.34 -10.33
C GLY A 118 -4.97 -5.24 -10.48
N ASP A 119 -5.56 -6.26 -11.10
CA ASP A 119 -6.98 -6.47 -11.36
C ASP A 119 -7.60 -7.52 -10.41
N ALA A 120 -6.78 -8.26 -9.66
CA ALA A 120 -7.18 -9.33 -8.76
C ALA A 120 -7.97 -8.81 -7.54
N VAL A 121 -9.02 -9.55 -7.18
CA VAL A 121 -9.82 -9.31 -5.97
C VAL A 121 -9.22 -10.11 -4.81
N GLY A 122 -8.90 -9.44 -3.71
CA GLY A 122 -8.51 -10.09 -2.44
C GLY A 122 -7.01 -10.38 -2.28
N LEU A 123 -6.19 -10.28 -3.32
CA LEU A 123 -4.74 -10.52 -3.26
C LEU A 123 -3.93 -9.54 -4.12
N PHE A 124 -2.67 -9.32 -3.71
CA PHE A 124 -1.76 -8.34 -4.30
C PHE A 124 -0.73 -8.97 -5.25
N PHE A 125 -1.16 -9.59 -6.35
CA PHE A 125 -0.20 -10.20 -7.28
C PHE A 125 0.49 -9.12 -8.12
N ALA A 126 -0.24 -8.44 -9.01
CA ALA A 126 0.31 -7.38 -9.86
C ALA A 126 0.37 -6.00 -9.18
N ASP A 127 -0.07 -5.86 -7.93
CA ASP A 127 0.05 -4.61 -7.16
C ASP A 127 1.48 -4.46 -6.59
N VAL A 128 2.42 -4.13 -7.47
CA VAL A 128 3.86 -4.08 -7.15
C VAL A 128 4.44 -2.67 -7.08
N VAL A 129 3.71 -1.67 -7.58
CA VAL A 129 4.18 -0.28 -7.63
C VAL A 129 4.18 0.33 -6.23
N ASN A 130 3.07 0.21 -5.51
CA ASN A 130 2.96 0.75 -4.16
C ASN A 130 3.61 -0.19 -3.13
N ALA A 131 4.37 0.42 -2.22
CA ALA A 131 4.61 -0.20 -0.92
C ALA A 131 3.30 -0.36 -0.15
N LYS A 132 3.34 -1.15 0.92
CA LYS A 132 2.17 -1.54 1.72
C LYS A 132 2.48 -1.47 3.21
N ASP A 133 1.46 -1.16 3.99
CA ASP A 133 1.47 -1.19 5.43
C ASP A 133 1.03 -2.57 5.93
N LEU A 134 2.01 -3.43 6.22
CA LEU A 134 1.79 -4.82 6.60
C LEU A 134 1.88 -5.03 8.12
N ARG A 135 1.78 -3.95 8.91
CA ARG A 135 1.73 -4.03 10.38
C ARG A 135 0.52 -4.82 10.88
N GLU A 136 -0.53 -4.92 10.06
CA GLU A 136 -1.75 -5.70 10.31
C GLU A 136 -1.98 -6.76 9.21
N TYR A 137 -0.87 -7.30 8.68
CA TYR A 137 -0.90 -8.24 7.56
C TYR A 137 -1.65 -7.66 6.34
N ILE A 138 -2.54 -8.44 5.71
CA ILE A 138 -3.37 -8.00 4.58
C ILE A 138 -4.82 -7.66 4.98
N LEU A 139 -5.06 -7.45 6.28
CA LEU A 139 -6.41 -7.18 6.81
C LEU A 139 -6.96 -5.80 6.43
N PRO A 140 -6.17 -4.72 6.39
CA PRO A 140 -6.71 -3.42 6.02
C PRO A 140 -7.20 -3.41 4.57
N GLU A 141 -8.18 -2.53 4.31
CA GLU A 141 -8.72 -2.33 2.96
C GLU A 141 -7.64 -1.90 1.97
N PHE A 142 -7.87 -2.24 0.70
CA PHE A 142 -6.92 -2.06 -0.40
C PHE A 142 -6.42 -0.62 -0.58
N ASP A 143 -7.29 0.36 -0.38
CA ASP A 143 -6.89 1.76 -0.40
C ASP A 143 -6.02 2.09 0.83
N LEU A 144 -6.41 1.67 2.03
CA LEU A 144 -5.73 1.99 3.28
C LEU A 144 -4.38 1.30 3.48
N ILE A 145 -4.20 0.10 2.94
CA ILE A 145 -2.98 -0.69 3.07
C ILE A 145 -1.86 -0.18 2.14
N ARG A 146 -2.19 0.41 1.00
CA ARG A 146 -1.19 0.95 0.06
C ARG A 146 -0.57 2.22 0.62
N ILE A 147 0.76 2.30 0.58
CA ILE A 147 1.51 3.50 0.88
C ILE A 147 1.63 4.29 -0.43
N PRO A 148 1.07 5.51 -0.53
CA PRO A 148 1.09 6.28 -1.76
C PRO A 148 2.50 6.76 -2.12
N GLN A 149 2.83 6.78 -3.41
CA GLN A 149 4.13 7.12 -3.95
C GLN A 149 4.14 8.57 -4.44
N TRP A 150 5.26 9.27 -4.26
CA TRP A 150 5.50 10.50 -5.02
C TRP A 150 5.93 10.11 -6.42
N ALA A 151 5.10 10.44 -7.41
CA ALA A 151 5.30 9.97 -8.77
C ALA A 151 4.86 11.01 -9.81
N LEU A 152 5.46 10.90 -10.98
CA LEU A 152 4.87 11.32 -12.24
C LEU A 152 4.24 10.08 -12.89
N ASP A 153 2.98 10.22 -13.27
CA ASP A 153 2.20 9.20 -13.95
C ASP A 153 1.65 9.80 -15.25
N LEU A 154 1.88 9.11 -16.36
CA LEU A 154 1.52 9.53 -17.71
C LEU A 154 0.68 8.42 -18.33
N GLU A 155 -0.58 8.71 -18.64
CA GLU A 155 -1.50 7.79 -19.27
C GLU A 155 -1.89 8.28 -20.66
N TRP A 156 -2.07 7.35 -21.59
CA TRP A 156 -2.63 7.62 -22.91
C TRP A 156 -3.66 6.54 -23.26
N SER A 157 -4.86 6.99 -23.63
CA SER A 157 -6.01 6.12 -23.92
C SER A 157 -6.50 6.35 -25.33
N GLY A 158 -6.51 5.31 -26.17
CA GLY A 158 -7.09 5.36 -27.51
C GLY A 158 -7.49 3.98 -27.99
N GLU A 159 -8.75 3.80 -28.38
CA GLU A 159 -9.28 2.48 -28.73
C GLU A 159 -8.43 1.78 -29.83
N PRO A 160 -8.03 0.50 -29.65
CA PRO A 160 -8.33 -0.41 -28.53
C PRO A 160 -7.27 -0.43 -27.41
N PHE A 161 -6.30 0.49 -27.41
CA PHE A 161 -5.12 0.49 -26.57
C PHE A 161 -5.18 1.49 -25.42
N HIS A 162 -4.56 1.14 -24.30
CA HIS A 162 -4.25 2.06 -23.23
C HIS A 162 -2.82 1.80 -22.76
N GLY A 163 -2.07 2.86 -22.45
CA GLY A 163 -0.75 2.72 -21.87
C GLY A 163 -0.47 3.74 -20.79
N GLU A 164 0.50 3.39 -19.96
CA GLU A 164 0.84 4.10 -18.74
C GLU A 164 2.36 4.07 -18.54
N LEU A 165 2.97 5.21 -18.20
CA LEU A 165 4.36 5.34 -17.78
C LEU A 165 4.41 5.97 -16.41
N VAL A 166 5.15 5.33 -15.50
CA VAL A 166 5.30 5.81 -14.13
C VAL A 166 6.76 6.06 -13.82
N TRP A 167 7.02 7.16 -13.11
CA TRP A 167 8.34 7.50 -12.58
C TRP A 167 8.22 7.93 -11.12
N ILE A 168 8.98 7.27 -10.25
CA ILE A 168 8.90 7.41 -8.79
C ILE A 168 10.26 7.90 -8.27
N PRO A 169 10.46 9.22 -8.10
CA PRO A 169 11.71 9.77 -7.58
C PRO A 169 11.93 9.49 -6.09
N VAL A 170 10.87 9.40 -5.30
CA VAL A 170 10.93 9.18 -3.86
C VAL A 170 10.25 7.87 -3.52
N ARG A 171 11.02 6.95 -2.94
CA ARG A 171 10.56 5.57 -2.75
C ARG A 171 9.92 5.40 -1.39
N ALA A 172 8.96 4.49 -1.34
CA ALA A 172 8.53 3.89 -0.08
C ALA A 172 8.83 2.38 -0.07
N PHE A 173 8.97 1.86 1.15
CA PHE A 173 9.13 0.44 1.45
C PHE A 173 8.00 -0.03 2.35
N HIS A 174 7.82 -1.35 2.46
CA HIS A 174 6.80 -1.90 3.35
C HIS A 174 7.02 -1.46 4.79
N ARG A 175 5.93 -1.10 5.48
CA ARG A 175 5.93 -1.01 6.95
C ARG A 175 5.62 -2.41 7.47
N LEU A 176 6.51 -2.97 8.28
CA LEU A 176 6.37 -4.32 8.82
C LEU A 176 5.99 -4.25 10.30
N GLY A 177 5.25 -5.26 10.78
CA GLY A 177 4.95 -5.43 12.20
C GLY A 177 6.25 -5.56 13.00
N ALA A 178 6.33 -4.85 14.13
CA ALA A 178 7.45 -4.94 15.04
C ALA A 178 7.52 -6.32 15.71
N SER A 179 8.68 -6.69 16.26
CA SER A 179 8.81 -7.93 17.01
C SER A 179 7.89 -7.90 18.24
N GLY A 180 7.20 -9.02 18.50
CA GLY A 180 6.16 -9.11 19.53
C GLY A 180 4.79 -8.57 19.14
N SER A 181 4.61 -8.01 17.93
CA SER A 181 3.27 -7.65 17.44
C SER A 181 2.49 -8.89 16.96
N GLU A 182 1.17 -8.79 16.94
CA GLU A 182 0.28 -9.89 16.49
C GLU A 182 0.59 -10.37 15.07
N PHE A 183 1.07 -9.47 14.21
CA PHE A 183 1.52 -9.75 12.84
C PHE A 183 3.01 -9.45 12.67
N GLU A 184 3.84 -9.89 13.62
CA GLU A 184 5.30 -9.84 13.48
C GLU A 184 5.72 -10.48 12.15
N PHE A 185 6.62 -9.80 11.42
CA PHE A 185 7.14 -10.33 10.16
C PHE A 185 7.86 -11.67 10.41
N PRO A 186 7.44 -12.77 9.75
CA PRO A 186 7.95 -14.10 10.08
C PRO A 186 9.42 -14.23 9.72
N LEU A 187 10.20 -14.79 10.64
CA LEU A 187 11.62 -15.05 10.46
C LEU A 187 11.88 -16.55 10.50
N PRO A 188 12.72 -17.09 9.60
CA PRO A 188 13.04 -18.52 9.58
C PRO A 188 14.07 -18.87 10.67
N VAL A 189 13.72 -18.67 11.94
CA VAL A 189 14.58 -18.96 13.11
C VAL A 189 13.83 -19.85 14.12
N PRO A 190 14.51 -20.75 14.83
CA PRO A 190 13.88 -21.54 15.90
C PRO A 190 13.28 -20.64 16.98
N SER A 191 12.14 -21.07 17.55
CA SER A 191 11.49 -20.35 18.63
C SER A 191 12.44 -20.17 19.83
N GLY A 192 12.36 -19.03 20.51
CA GLY A 192 13.24 -18.68 21.63
C GLY A 192 14.68 -18.31 21.27
N SER A 193 15.09 -18.39 19.99
CA SER A 193 16.44 -18.01 19.59
C SER A 193 16.67 -16.50 19.74
N PRO A 194 17.78 -16.04 20.36
CA PRO A 194 18.13 -14.64 20.44
C PRO A 194 18.30 -14.02 19.03
N ARG A 195 17.75 -12.82 18.84
CA ARG A 195 17.73 -12.12 17.54
C ARG A 195 18.25 -10.71 17.72
N VAL A 196 19.10 -10.28 16.80
CA VAL A 196 19.59 -8.89 16.76
C VAL A 196 19.44 -8.36 15.35
N PHE A 197 18.82 -7.19 15.22
CA PHE A 197 18.68 -6.48 13.95
C PHE A 197 19.64 -5.30 13.92
N THR A 198 20.33 -5.13 12.78
CA THR A 198 20.93 -3.84 12.46
C THR A 198 19.90 -2.97 11.76
N ASP A 199 20.14 -1.66 11.73
CA ASP A 199 19.33 -0.75 10.94
C ASP A 199 19.30 -1.20 9.46
N PRO A 200 18.12 -1.14 8.81
CA PRO A 200 18.01 -1.47 7.40
C PRO A 200 18.87 -0.55 6.53
N SER A 201 19.72 -1.15 5.68
CA SER A 201 20.47 -0.40 4.68
C SER A 201 19.53 -0.03 3.52
N LYS A 202 19.02 1.20 3.57
CA LYS A 202 18.18 1.79 2.51
C LYS A 202 19.07 2.59 1.53
N PRO A 203 18.85 2.44 0.21
CA PRO A 203 19.52 3.29 -0.77
C PRO A 203 19.13 4.77 -0.57
N PRO A 204 20.07 5.73 -0.70
CA PRO A 204 19.78 7.15 -0.52
C PRO A 204 18.79 7.68 -1.57
N GLU A 205 18.01 8.70 -1.23
CA GLU A 205 17.12 9.36 -2.19
C GLU A 205 17.96 10.11 -3.24
N SER A 206 17.92 9.64 -4.48
CA SER A 206 18.62 10.23 -5.62
C SER A 206 17.93 9.82 -6.92
N PHE A 207 18.11 10.62 -7.98
CA PHE A 207 17.58 10.31 -9.31
C PHE A 207 18.04 8.95 -9.84
N SER A 208 19.31 8.57 -9.62
CA SER A 208 19.86 7.26 -10.02
C SER A 208 19.17 6.08 -9.33
N ASN A 209 18.56 6.35 -8.18
CA ASN A 209 17.88 5.37 -7.38
C ASN A 209 16.36 5.37 -7.57
N SER A 210 15.81 6.25 -8.42
CA SER A 210 14.39 6.29 -8.75
C SER A 210 13.88 5.00 -9.38
N GLU A 211 12.58 4.80 -9.31
CA GLU A 211 11.89 3.67 -9.94
C GLU A 211 11.15 4.16 -11.17
N ALA A 212 10.99 3.27 -12.15
CA ALA A 212 10.24 3.58 -13.35
C ALA A 212 9.58 2.32 -13.90
N GLY A 213 8.45 2.49 -14.56
CA GLY A 213 7.73 1.38 -15.14
C GLY A 213 6.84 1.80 -16.28
N ALA A 214 6.40 0.79 -17.04
CA ALA A 214 5.50 0.94 -18.16
C ALA A 214 4.45 -0.17 -18.11
N ARG A 215 3.21 0.17 -18.41
CA ARG A 215 2.11 -0.76 -18.58
C ARG A 215 1.40 -0.47 -19.90
N ALA A 216 0.96 -1.53 -20.56
CA ALA A 216 0.15 -1.45 -21.77
C ALA A 216 -1.00 -2.45 -21.67
N SER A 217 -2.15 -2.08 -22.18
CA SER A 217 -3.34 -2.92 -22.24
C SER A 217 -4.07 -2.76 -23.56
N VAL A 218 -4.81 -3.79 -23.94
CA VAL A 218 -5.60 -3.82 -25.17
C VAL A 218 -6.91 -4.57 -24.95
N LEU A 219 -8.01 -4.01 -25.45
CA LEU A 219 -9.31 -4.68 -25.50
C LEU A 219 -9.57 -5.21 -26.92
N LEU A 220 -9.36 -6.50 -27.15
CA LEU A 220 -9.50 -7.11 -28.47
C LEU A 220 -10.41 -8.35 -28.41
N GLY A 221 -11.52 -8.33 -29.14
CA GLY A 221 -12.42 -9.48 -29.23
C GLY A 221 -13.01 -9.92 -27.87
N GLY A 222 -13.28 -8.94 -27.00
CA GLY A 222 -13.77 -9.15 -25.63
C GLY A 222 -12.73 -9.69 -24.65
N TRP A 223 -11.47 -9.81 -25.05
CA TRP A 223 -10.35 -10.02 -24.15
C TRP A 223 -9.76 -8.68 -23.76
N ASP A 224 -9.69 -8.43 -22.46
CA ASP A 224 -8.86 -7.38 -21.87
C ASP A 224 -7.53 -8.03 -21.48
N ILE A 225 -6.43 -7.58 -22.06
CA ILE A 225 -5.09 -8.13 -21.84
C ILE A 225 -4.17 -6.98 -21.46
N SER A 226 -3.42 -7.13 -20.38
CA SER A 226 -2.40 -6.18 -19.97
C SER A 226 -1.03 -6.83 -19.78
N SER A 227 0.02 -6.04 -20.00
CA SER A 227 1.39 -6.39 -19.61
C SER A 227 2.10 -5.18 -19.03
N PHE A 228 3.04 -5.41 -18.13
CA PHE A 228 3.82 -4.35 -17.52
C PHE A 228 5.26 -4.78 -17.24
N TYR A 229 6.11 -3.77 -17.14
CA TYR A 229 7.48 -3.86 -16.66
C TYR A 229 7.72 -2.77 -15.62
N LEU A 230 8.31 -3.14 -14.49
CA LEU A 230 8.69 -2.23 -13.42
C LEU A 230 10.15 -2.45 -13.02
N TYR A 231 10.95 -1.40 -13.18
CA TYR A 231 12.28 -1.29 -12.60
C TYR A 231 12.19 -0.55 -11.27
N SER A 232 12.31 -1.29 -10.16
CA SER A 232 12.04 -0.78 -8.81
C SER A 232 13.04 -1.33 -7.81
N TRP A 233 12.88 -0.98 -6.54
CA TRP A 233 13.48 -1.70 -5.44
C TRP A 233 12.51 -2.76 -4.92
N ASP A 234 13.04 -3.83 -4.33
CA ASP A 234 12.21 -4.70 -3.53
C ASP A 234 11.58 -3.89 -2.39
N LYS A 235 10.28 -4.04 -2.20
CA LYS A 235 9.55 -3.33 -1.14
C LYS A 235 9.76 -4.02 0.20
N PHE A 236 10.16 -5.30 0.20
CA PHE A 236 10.69 -6.00 1.37
C PHE A 236 12.22 -5.91 1.41
N PRO A 237 12.82 -5.83 2.62
CA PRO A 237 14.26 -5.97 2.74
C PRO A 237 14.66 -7.44 2.62
N VAL A 238 15.78 -7.69 1.95
CA VAL A 238 16.47 -8.99 2.01
C VAL A 238 17.16 -9.10 3.35
N LEU A 239 16.79 -10.12 4.12
CA LEU A 239 17.32 -10.36 5.46
C LEU A 239 18.59 -11.21 5.39
N PHE A 240 19.75 -10.58 5.18
CA PHE A 240 21.03 -11.28 5.34
C PHE A 240 21.20 -11.70 6.79
N ARG A 241 21.73 -12.91 7.00
CA ARG A 241 21.80 -13.51 8.33
C ARG A 241 23.17 -14.10 8.59
N THR A 242 23.71 -13.80 9.75
CA THR A 242 24.85 -14.51 10.34
C THR A 242 24.42 -15.14 11.67
N ILE A 243 25.07 -16.24 12.04
CA ILE A 243 24.82 -16.93 13.30
C ILE A 243 26.13 -16.86 14.08
N ASP A 244 26.07 -16.26 15.26
CA ASP A 244 27.22 -16.12 16.17
C ASP A 244 26.82 -16.59 17.55
N SER A 245 27.47 -17.64 18.05
CA SER A 245 27.25 -18.19 19.40
C SER A 245 25.76 -18.46 19.73
N GLY A 246 25.00 -18.94 18.74
CA GLY A 246 23.54 -19.21 18.87
C GLY A 246 22.63 -17.98 18.70
N THR A 247 23.19 -16.78 18.54
CA THR A 247 22.45 -15.55 18.24
C THR A 247 22.33 -15.35 16.73
N TYR A 248 21.11 -15.10 16.26
CA TYR A 248 20.84 -14.77 14.86
C TYR A 248 20.91 -13.27 14.65
N ARG A 249 21.91 -12.81 13.88
CA ARG A 249 22.07 -11.41 13.52
C ARG A 249 21.54 -11.17 12.11
N PHE A 250 20.60 -10.26 11.98
CA PHE A 250 19.99 -9.86 10.71
C PHE A 250 20.49 -8.50 10.24
N GLN A 251 20.85 -8.43 8.96
CA GLN A 251 21.23 -7.22 8.25
C GLN A 251 20.25 -6.99 7.09
N PRO A 252 19.15 -6.25 7.31
CA PRO A 252 18.17 -5.98 6.27
C PRO A 252 18.78 -5.07 5.19
N LYS A 253 18.72 -5.49 3.93
CA LYS A 253 19.20 -4.69 2.77
C LYS A 253 18.18 -4.71 1.65
N TYR A 254 17.88 -3.54 1.09
CA TYR A 254 17.01 -3.44 -0.08
C TYR A 254 17.81 -3.65 -1.36
N ARG A 255 17.23 -4.38 -2.33
CA ARG A 255 17.86 -4.69 -3.61
C ARG A 255 17.04 -4.13 -4.76
N ARG A 256 17.71 -3.76 -5.85
CA ARG A 256 17.05 -3.43 -7.11
C ARG A 256 16.36 -4.68 -7.64
N ALA A 257 15.20 -4.52 -8.26
CA ALA A 257 14.39 -5.58 -8.80
C ALA A 257 13.78 -5.17 -10.14
N HIS A 258 13.74 -6.12 -11.06
CA HIS A 258 12.96 -6.04 -12.28
C HIS A 258 11.70 -6.87 -12.08
N ARG A 259 10.54 -6.35 -12.46
CA ARG A 259 9.27 -7.05 -12.35
C ARG A 259 8.58 -7.02 -13.70
N LEU A 260 8.27 -8.19 -14.22
CA LEU A 260 7.51 -8.38 -15.45
C LEU A 260 6.20 -9.04 -15.08
N GLY A 261 5.09 -8.53 -15.59
CA GLY A 261 3.81 -9.15 -15.31
C GLY A 261 2.79 -8.85 -16.38
N GLY A 262 1.62 -9.45 -16.21
CA GLY A 262 0.48 -9.24 -17.07
C GLY A 262 -0.78 -9.85 -16.49
N SER A 263 -1.90 -9.39 -17.01
CA SER A 263 -3.23 -9.88 -16.66
C SER A 263 -4.04 -10.15 -17.92
N PHE A 264 -5.07 -10.98 -17.79
CA PHE A 264 -6.12 -11.06 -18.78
C PHE A 264 -7.48 -11.23 -18.11
N SER A 265 -8.52 -10.72 -18.75
CA SER A 265 -9.91 -11.00 -18.38
C SER A 265 -10.82 -11.14 -19.60
N LYS A 266 -11.86 -11.97 -19.47
CA LYS A 266 -12.91 -12.14 -20.48
C LYS A 266 -14.22 -12.58 -19.88
N ALA A 267 -15.30 -11.90 -20.24
CA ALA A 267 -16.65 -12.36 -19.96
C ALA A 267 -17.05 -13.49 -20.94
N MET A 268 -17.58 -14.57 -20.40
CA MET A 268 -18.04 -15.77 -21.10
C MET A 268 -19.44 -16.13 -20.60
N GLY A 269 -20.46 -15.44 -21.13
CA GLY A 269 -21.83 -15.54 -20.61
C GLY A 269 -21.90 -15.01 -19.18
N ASP A 270 -22.36 -15.86 -18.25
CA ASP A 270 -22.50 -15.51 -16.82
C ASP A 270 -21.20 -15.68 -16.00
N VAL A 271 -20.10 -16.07 -16.65
CA VAL A 271 -18.81 -16.31 -16.00
C VAL A 271 -17.76 -15.32 -16.50
N VAL A 272 -16.89 -14.85 -15.60
CA VAL A 272 -15.72 -14.04 -15.97
C VAL A 272 -14.45 -14.85 -15.70
N LEU A 273 -13.68 -15.09 -16.75
CA LEU A 273 -12.34 -15.69 -16.64
C LEU A 273 -11.33 -14.57 -16.37
N LYS A 274 -10.46 -14.76 -15.37
CA LYS A 274 -9.36 -13.85 -15.04
C LYS A 274 -8.08 -14.62 -14.76
N GLY A 275 -6.94 -14.02 -15.09
CA GLY A 275 -5.62 -14.53 -14.72
C GLY A 275 -4.62 -13.39 -14.56
N GLU A 276 -3.65 -13.58 -13.67
CA GLU A 276 -2.52 -12.67 -13.45
C GLU A 276 -1.21 -13.47 -13.32
N LEU A 277 -0.12 -12.89 -13.80
CA LEU A 277 1.23 -13.41 -13.66
C LEU A 277 2.19 -12.30 -13.27
N LEU A 278 3.08 -12.62 -12.34
CA LEU A 278 4.22 -11.77 -11.96
C LEU A 278 5.49 -12.61 -11.93
N VAL A 279 6.54 -12.11 -12.57
CA VAL A 279 7.88 -12.69 -12.61
C VAL A 279 8.88 -11.64 -12.13
N THR A 280 9.77 -12.05 -11.22
CA THR A 280 10.93 -11.26 -10.78
C THR A 280 12.18 -11.99 -11.25
N PRO A 281 12.84 -11.56 -12.35
CA PRO A 281 14.08 -12.17 -12.83
C PRO A 281 15.18 -12.04 -11.76
N LYS A 282 16.11 -13.00 -11.75
CA LYS A 282 17.29 -12.99 -10.88
C LYS A 282 18.35 -12.01 -11.37
#